data_AF-A0A2S1PR46-F1
#
_entry.id   AF-A0A2S1PR46-F1
#
_cell.length_a   1.000
_cell.length_b   1.000
_cell.length_c   1.000
_cell.angle_alpha   90.00
_cell.angle_beta   90.00
_cell.angle_gamma   90.00
#
_symmetry.space_group_name_H-M   'P 1'
#
loop_
_entity.id
_entity.type
_entity.pdbx_description
1 polymer ?
#
loop_
_entity_poly.entity_id
_entity_poly.type
_entity_poly.pdbx_seq_one_letter_code
_entity_poly.pdbx_strand_id
1 'polypeptide(L)' 'MTLTILSPSTEAVKPRRHQRILRDDIAAREIDPALKAFGRHIARSIRKGRGVHIPAMNNTAFGQVLRTLELKRACN' A
#
# COMPACT_ATOMS: atom_id res chain seq x y z
N MET A 1 -21.01 29.93 13.85
CA MET A 1 -21.99 28.84 14.08
C MET A 1 -21.39 27.56 13.51
N THR A 2 -21.01 26.60 14.35
CA THR A 2 -20.42 25.32 13.91
C THR A 2 -21.54 24.32 13.67
N LEU A 3 -21.85 24.04 12.40
CA LEU A 3 -22.81 23.01 12.02
C LEU A 3 -22.13 21.65 12.16
N THR A 4 -22.42 20.93 13.23
CA THR A 4 -21.92 19.56 13.43
C THR A 4 -22.83 18.60 12.65
N ILE A 5 -22.37 18.16 11.48
CA ILE A 5 -23.07 17.16 10.66
C ILE A 5 -22.87 15.79 11.32
N LEU A 6 -23.67 15.47 12.34
CA LEU A 6 -23.71 14.14 12.92
C LEU A 6 -24.91 13.40 12.35
N SER A 7 -24.66 12.23 11.76
CA SER A 7 -25.72 11.33 11.31
C SER A 7 -26.48 10.80 12.54
N PRO A 8 -27.82 10.74 12.53
CA PRO A 8 -28.63 10.26 13.66
C PRO A 8 -28.31 8.81 14.05
N SER A 9 -27.69 8.05 13.17
CA SER A 9 -27.18 6.69 13.41
C SER A 9 -25.84 6.62 14.15
N THR A 10 -25.19 7.76 14.47
CA THR A 10 -23.89 7.79 15.17
C THR A 10 -23.91 7.06 16.51
N GLU A 11 -25.00 7.16 17.28
CA GLU A 11 -25.15 6.48 18.56
C GLU A 11 -25.40 4.96 18.41
N ALA A 12 -25.97 4.55 17.28
CA ALA A 12 -26.29 3.14 17.00
C ALA A 12 -25.10 2.34 16.45
N VAL A 13 -24.03 3.01 16.00
CA VAL A 13 -22.83 2.35 15.46
C VAL A 13 -21.82 2.16 16.59
N LYS A 14 -21.62 0.90 17.00
CA LYS A 14 -20.48 0.57 17.88
C LYS A 14 -19.19 0.99 17.18
N PRO A 15 -18.31 1.79 17.81
CA PRO A 15 -17.05 2.19 17.19
C PRO A 15 -16.15 0.96 17.00
N ARG A 16 -16.21 0.36 15.81
CA ARG A 16 -15.36 -0.77 15.44
C ARG A 16 -13.97 -0.23 15.10
N ARG A 17 -13.15 -0.06 16.13
CA ARG A 17 -11.74 0.33 15.97
C ARG A 17 -10.95 -0.87 15.46
N HIS A 18 -10.79 -0.98 14.15
CA HIS A 18 -9.83 -1.91 13.57
C HIS A 18 -8.42 -1.46 13.96
N GLN A 19 -7.69 -2.31 14.69
CA GLN A 19 -6.30 -2.03 15.03
C GLN A 19 -5.47 -2.08 13.75
N ARG A 20 -4.83 -0.95 13.41
CA ARG A 20 -3.85 -0.93 12.32
C ARG A 20 -2.57 -1.57 12.82
N ILE A 21 -2.12 -2.61 12.13
CA ILE A 21 -0.81 -3.21 12.38
C ILE A 21 0.22 -2.36 11.65
N LEU A 22 1.03 -1.63 12.41
CA LEU A 22 2.25 -1.02 11.88
C LEU A 22 3.29 -2.11 11.72
N ARG A 23 3.91 -2.18 10.53
CA ARG A 23 5.02 -3.10 10.24
C ARG A 23 6.27 -2.27 10.05
N ASP A 24 7.39 -2.83 10.49
CA ASP A 24 8.68 -2.20 10.31
C ASP A 24 9.04 -2.08 8.83
N ASP A 25 9.80 -1.03 8.53
CA ASP A 25 10.29 -0.75 7.19
C ASP A 25 11.30 -1.83 6.76
N ILE A 26 11.04 -2.44 5.61
CA ILE A 26 11.95 -3.43 5.01
C ILE A 26 13.16 -2.68 4.42
N ALA A 27 14.37 -3.10 4.77
CA ALA A 27 15.58 -2.53 4.19
C ALA A 27 15.68 -2.88 2.70
N ALA A 28 16.17 -1.96 1.87
CA ALA A 28 16.23 -2.15 0.41
C ALA A 28 17.06 -3.37 -0.05
N ARG A 29 17.95 -3.87 0.82
CA ARG A 29 18.79 -5.06 0.64
C ARG A 29 18.08 -6.38 0.98
N GLU A 30 17.03 -6.33 1.78
CA GLU A 30 16.25 -7.49 2.25
C GLU A 30 15.07 -7.82 1.34
N ILE A 31 14.80 -6.96 0.35
CA ILE A 31 13.76 -7.18 -0.65
C ILE A 31 14.20 -8.31 -1.58
N ASP A 32 13.34 -9.32 -1.74
CA ASP A 32 13.54 -10.41 -2.69
C ASP A 32 13.79 -9.83 -4.11
N PRO A 33 14.87 -10.21 -4.80
CA PRO A 33 15.17 -9.77 -6.16
C PRO A 33 14.01 -9.94 -7.15
N ALA A 34 13.21 -11.01 -7.05
CA ALA A 34 12.08 -11.27 -7.92
C ALA A 34 10.97 -10.24 -7.70
N LEU A 35 10.63 -9.96 -6.44
CA LEU A 35 9.62 -8.97 -6.07
C LEU A 35 10.09 -7.55 -6.38
N LYS A 36 11.39 -7.28 -6.22
CA LYS A 36 12.03 -6.03 -6.64
C LYS A 36 11.93 -5.82 -8.15
N ALA A 37 12.18 -6.87 -8.94
CA ALA A 37 12.03 -6.81 -10.39
C ALA A 37 10.57 -6.56 -10.81
N PHE A 38 9.61 -7.19 -10.12
CA PHE A 38 8.19 -6.98 -10.35
C PHE A 38 7.74 -5.55 -10.02
N GLY A 39 8.15 -5.00 -8.87
CA GLY A 39 7.91 -3.60 -8.53
C GLY A 39 8.46 -2.63 -9.59
N ARG A 40 9.67 -2.89 -10.12
CA ARG A 40 10.24 -2.12 -11.23
C ARG A 40 9.43 -2.25 -12.51
N HIS A 41 8.91 -3.44 -12.81
CA HIS A 41 8.03 -3.65 -13.95
C HIS A 41 6.76 -2.79 -13.83
N ILE A 42 6.10 -2.80 -12.66
CA ILE A 42 4.92 -1.96 -12.39
C ILE A 42 5.23 -0.48 -12.62
N ALA A 43 6.30 0.03 -12.00
CA ALA A 43 6.67 1.44 -12.14
C ALA A 43 6.92 1.84 -13.61
N ARG A 44 7.55 0.96 -14.40
CA ARG A 44 7.77 1.21 -15.84
C ARG A 44 6.48 1.17 -16.65
N SER A 45 5.57 0.26 -16.34
CA SER A 45 4.29 0.13 -17.04
C SER A 45 3.38 1.33 -16.75
N ILE A 46 3.32 1.79 -15.50
CA ILE A 46 2.59 3.00 -15.11
C ILE A 46 3.14 4.23 -15.84
N ARG A 47 4.48 4.39 -15.93
CA ARG A 47 5.10 5.48 -16.71
C ARG A 47 4.71 5.46 -18.20
N LYS A 48 4.36 4.29 -18.73
CA LYS A 48 3.88 4.10 -20.11
C LYS A 48 2.35 4.18 -20.23
N GLY A 49 1.63 4.51 -19.15
CA GLY A 49 0.17 4.55 -19.12
C GLY A 49 -0.50 3.18 -19.22
N ARG A 50 0.21 2.09 -18.90
CA ARG A 50 -0.31 0.72 -18.99
C ARG A 50 -0.63 0.16 -17.60
N GLY A 51 -1.81 -0.44 -17.45
CA GLY A 51 -2.17 -1.25 -16.28
C GLY A 51 -1.34 -2.53 -16.20
N VAL A 52 -1.18 -3.06 -14.98
CA VAL A 52 -0.45 -4.32 -14.72
C VAL A 52 -1.35 -5.26 -13.91
N HIS A 53 -1.37 -6.54 -14.28
CA HIS A 53 -2.06 -7.57 -13.53
C HIS A 53 -1.31 -7.88 -12.22
N ILE A 54 -2.02 -7.79 -11.09
CA ILE A 54 -1.46 -8.12 -9.77
C ILE A 54 -1.89 -9.54 -9.42
N PRO A 55 -0.96 -10.52 -9.37
CA PRO A 55 -1.30 -11.89 -9.00
C PRO A 55 -1.63 -11.99 -7.51
N ALA A 56 -2.33 -13.04 -7.13
CA ALA A 56 -2.53 -13.38 -5.73
C ALA A 56 -1.17 -13.65 -5.06
N MET A 57 -0.90 -12.97 -3.96
CA MET A 57 0.34 -13.11 -3.20
C MET A 57 0.08 -12.86 -1.71
N ASN A 58 0.99 -13.34 -0.86
CA ASN A 58 0.90 -13.11 0.57
C ASN A 58 1.23 -11.63 0.93
N ASN A 59 0.84 -11.22 2.13
CA ASN A 59 1.01 -9.84 2.59
C ASN A 59 2.48 -9.42 2.70
N THR A 60 3.39 -10.37 2.95
CA THR A 60 4.83 -10.10 3.05
C THR A 60 5.42 -9.80 1.67
N ALA A 61 5.11 -10.61 0.66
CA ALA A 61 5.53 -10.37 -0.71
C ALA A 61 4.95 -9.06 -1.25
N PHE A 62 3.67 -8.81 -0.98
CA PHE A 62 3.03 -7.56 -1.38
C PHE A 62 3.69 -6.34 -0.71
N GLY A 63 4.02 -6.44 0.58
CA GLY A 63 4.77 -5.40 1.30
C GLY A 63 6.13 -5.10 0.68
N GLN A 64 6.87 -6.13 0.23
CA GLN A 64 8.15 -5.94 -0.46
C GLN A 64 7.99 -5.25 -1.83
N VAL A 65 6.93 -5.57 -2.57
CA VAL A 65 6.61 -4.90 -3.84
C VAL A 65 6.27 -3.43 -3.60
N LEU A 66 5.42 -3.13 -2.61
CA LEU A 66 5.08 -1.76 -2.24
C LEU A 66 6.32 -0.97 -1.81
N ARG A 67 7.18 -1.56 -0.97
CA ARG A 67 8.43 -0.94 -0.55
C ARG A 67 9.34 -0.62 -1.74
N THR A 68 9.40 -1.52 -2.73
CA THR A 68 10.14 -1.26 -3.97
C THR A 68 9.59 -0.05 -4.74
N LEU A 69 8.27 0.10 -4.81
CA LEU A 69 7.62 1.23 -5.46
C LEU A 69 7.88 2.54 -4.73
N GLU A 70 7.83 2.54 -3.40
CA GLU A 70 8.20 3.69 -2.56
C GLU A 70 9.63 4.14 -2.82
N LEU A 71 10.59 3.21 -2.78
CA LEU A 71 12.01 3.51 -3.06
C LEU A 71 12.19 4.06 -4.47
N LYS A 72 11.51 3.51 -5.48
CA LYS A 72 11.63 4.01 -6.86
C LYS A 72 10.98 5.39 -7.04
N ARG A 73 9.91 5.70 -6.29
CA ARG A 73 9.26 7.02 -6.25
C ARG A 73 10.14 8.05 -5.56
N ALA A 74 10.85 7.69 -4.49
CA ALA A 74 11.78 8.56 -3.78
C ALA A 74 13.02 8.92 -4.63
N CYS A 75 13.43 8.04 -5.54
CA CYS A 75 14.54 8.27 -6.47
C CYS A 75 14.08 8.78 -7.85
N ASN A 76 12.98 9.52 -7.92
CA ASN A 76 12.42 10.08 -9.15
C ASN A 76 12.43 11.60 -9.10
#